data_AF-A0A939M8W9-F1
#
_entry.id   AF-A0A939M8W9-F1
#
_cell.length_a   1.000
_cell.length_b   1.000
_cell.length_c   1.000
_cell.angle_alpha   90.00
_cell.angle_beta   90.00
_cell.angle_gamma   90.00
#
_symmetry.space_group_name_H-M   'P 1'
#
loop_
_entity.id
_entity.type
_entity.pdbx_description
1 polymer ?
#
loop_
_entity_poly.entity_id
_entity_poly.type
_entity_poly.pdbx_seq_one_letter_code
_entity_poly.pdbx_strand_id
1 'polypeptide(L)'
;MIFGSYPCCNGSLTLSMPDRTPAYLSEACPHCGAEVWHRLSRVESMSWTEADFLKERDVDIEQKTIRAKPGTEAELFEKAIQLPPQTTT
;
A
#
# COMPACT_ATOMS: atom_id res chain seq x y z
N MET A 1 -0.91 5.90 -14.38
CA MET A 1 -0.84 6.98 -13.38
C MET A 1 -1.96 6.74 -12.38
N ILE A 2 -1.72 7.04 -11.10
CA ILE A 2 -2.68 6.91 -9.99
C ILE A 2 -2.97 8.32 -9.50
N PHE A 3 -4.24 8.65 -9.31
CA PHE A 3 -4.69 9.94 -8.78
C PHE A 3 -5.51 9.72 -7.52
N GLY A 4 -5.44 10.66 -6.59
CA GLY A 4 -6.22 10.60 -5.35
C GLY A 4 -5.86 11.73 -4.41
N SER A 5 -5.93 11.45 -3.11
CA SER A 5 -5.53 12.37 -2.05
C SER A 5 -4.56 11.71 -1.08
N TYR A 6 -3.62 12.48 -0.56
CA TYR A 6 -2.76 12.04 0.53
C TYR A 6 -3.57 11.85 1.82
N PRO A 7 -3.41 10.73 2.53
CA PRO A 7 -4.21 10.43 3.74
C PRO A 7 -3.88 11.37 4.91
N CYS A 8 -2.69 11.98 4.93
CA CYS A 8 -2.22 12.82 6.02
C CYS A 8 -2.78 14.25 6.02
N CYS A 9 -3.16 14.78 4.86
CA CYS A 9 -3.59 16.19 4.73
C CYS A 9 -4.63 16.44 3.64
N ASN A 10 -5.11 15.39 2.98
CA ASN A 10 -6.03 15.46 1.84
C ASN A 10 -5.52 16.30 0.65
N GLY A 11 -4.20 16.51 0.55
CA GLY A 11 -3.58 17.15 -0.60
C GLY A 11 -3.63 16.27 -1.83
N SER A 12 -3.56 16.84 -3.03
CA SER A 12 -3.61 16.08 -4.28
C SER A 12 -2.46 15.08 -4.40
N LEU A 13 -2.80 13.82 -4.69
CA LEU A 13 -1.86 12.73 -4.93
C LEU A 13 -1.78 12.43 -6.43
N THR A 14 -0.56 12.30 -6.95
CA THR A 14 -0.32 11.84 -8.32
C THR A 14 0.91 10.97 -8.34
N LEU A 15 0.74 9.68 -8.62
CA LEU A 15 1.84 8.71 -8.65
C LEU A 15 1.95 8.02 -10.02
N SER A 16 3.18 7.71 -10.41
CA SER A 16 3.44 6.91 -11.59
C SER A 16 3.34 5.42 -11.25
N MET A 17 2.67 4.65 -12.11
CA MET A 17 2.58 3.21 -11.91
C MET A 17 3.90 2.57 -12.33
N PRO A 18 4.58 1.80 -11.47
CA PRO A 18 5.80 1.10 -11.84
C PRO A 18 5.51 -0.05 -12.83
N ASP A 19 6.54 -0.52 -13.53
CA ASP A 19 6.41 -1.62 -14.49
C ASP A 19 5.97 -2.93 -13.81
N ARG A 20 6.50 -3.19 -12.61
CA ARG A 20 6.15 -4.36 -11.80
C ARG A 20 5.19 -3.97 -10.68
N THR A 21 4.06 -4.67 -10.63
CA THR A 21 3.00 -4.44 -9.64
C THR A 21 2.49 -5.77 -9.08
N PRO A 22 2.06 -5.84 -7.80
CA PRO A 22 2.01 -4.73 -6.84
C PRO A 22 3.41 -4.32 -6.37
N ALA A 23 3.58 -3.04 -6.07
CA ALA A 23 4.79 -2.49 -5.47
C ALA A 23 4.42 -1.61 -4.28
N TYR A 24 5.34 -1.47 -3.33
CA TYR A 24 5.20 -0.53 -2.23
C TYR A 24 6.19 0.62 -2.40
N LEU A 25 5.74 1.82 -2.07
CA LEU A 25 6.51 3.05 -2.11
C LEU A 25 6.30 3.81 -0.80
N SER A 26 7.38 4.30 -0.21
CA SER A 26 7.36 5.27 0.88
C SER A 26 7.86 6.60 0.35
N GLU A 27 7.20 7.69 0.74
CA GLU A 27 7.62 9.04 0.45
C GLU A 27 7.17 10.04 1.52
N ALA A 28 7.87 11.16 1.60
CA ALA A 28 7.41 12.34 2.33
C ALA A 28 6.34 13.06 1.50
N CYS A 29 5.16 13.25 2.07
CA CYS A 29 4.07 13.99 1.43
C CYS A 29 4.54 15.40 1.03
N PRO A 30 4.43 15.82 -0.24
CA PRO A 30 4.93 17.12 -0.71
C PRO A 30 4.14 18.31 -0.17
N HIS A 31 2.95 18.07 0.41
CA HIS A 31 2.08 19.13 0.93
C HIS A 31 2.32 19.44 2.42
N CYS A 32 2.63 18.42 3.23
CA CYS A 32 2.78 18.59 4.69
C CYS A 32 4.04 17.95 5.29
N GLY A 33 4.84 17.24 4.50
CA GLY A 33 6.10 16.60 4.93
C GLY A 33 5.93 15.31 5.74
N ALA A 34 4.71 14.84 5.97
CA ALA A 34 4.48 13.58 6.68
C ALA A 34 4.86 12.37 5.82
N GLU A 35 5.51 11.37 6.43
CA GLU A 35 5.78 10.08 5.78
C GLU A 35 4.48 9.31 5.51
N VAL A 36 4.36 8.82 4.28
CA VAL A 36 3.22 8.03 3.82
C VAL A 36 3.70 6.80 3.05
N TRP A 37 2.85 5.78 3.04
CA TRP A 37 3.09 4.55 2.30
C TRP A 37 2.00 4.33 1.26
N HIS A 38 2.42 3.84 0.10
CA HIS A 38 1.55 3.57 -1.04
C HIS A 38 1.72 2.13 -1.51
N ARG A 39 0.61 1.44 -1.75
CA ARG A 39 0.58 0.21 -2.55
C ARG A 39 0.18 0.59 -3.97
N LEU A 40 1.11 0.43 -4.90
CA LEU A 40 0.94 0.70 -6.32
C LEU A 40 0.53 -0.59 -7.03
N SER A 41 -0.75 -0.69 -7.38
CA SER A 41 -1.29 -1.88 -8.05
C SER A 41 -2.29 -1.49 -9.13
N ARG A 42 -2.27 -2.23 -10.24
CA ARG A 42 -3.22 -2.07 -11.34
C ARG A 42 -4.63 -2.53 -10.99
N VAL A 43 -4.76 -3.41 -9.99
CA VAL A 43 -6.05 -3.91 -9.51
C VAL A 43 -6.60 -2.99 -8.43
N GLU A 44 -5.78 -2.68 -7.42
CA GLU A 44 -6.24 -1.91 -6.26
C GLU A 44 -5.08 -1.15 -5.59
N SER A 45 -5.02 0.15 -5.85
CA SER A 45 -4.03 1.03 -5.22
C SER A 45 -4.55 1.56 -3.90
N MET A 46 -3.67 1.67 -2.91
CA MET A 46 -4.02 2.12 -1.56
C MET A 46 -2.92 3.00 -1.00
N SER A 47 -3.28 3.89 -0.07
CA SER A 47 -2.35 4.81 0.59
C SER A 47 -2.67 4.89 2.07
N TRP A 48 -1.63 5.00 2.91
CA TRP A 48 -1.75 5.07 4.36
C TRP A 48 -0.81 6.13 4.93
N THR A 49 -1.15 6.65 6.11
CA THR A 49 -0.13 7.29 6.95
C THR A 49 0.89 6.24 7.36
N GLU A 50 2.14 6.64 7.63
CA GLU A 50 3.15 5.69 8.13
C GLU A 50 2.67 4.96 9.40
N ALA A 51 2.05 5.68 10.33
CA ALA A 51 1.55 5.10 11.57
C ALA A 51 0.50 4.00 11.32
N ASP A 52 -0.44 4.21 10.41
CA ASP A 52 -1.47 3.21 10.09
C ASP A 52 -0.89 2.04 9.30
N PHE A 53 0.06 2.31 8.40
CA PHE A 53 0.75 1.27 7.65
C PHE A 53 1.51 0.31 8.58
N LEU A 54 2.29 0.86 9.53
CA LEU A 54 3.11 0.07 10.45
C LEU A 54 2.30 -0.62 11.54
N LYS A 55 1.04 -0.24 11.79
CA LYS A 55 0.14 -1.03 12.65
C LYS A 55 -0.15 -2.40 12.06
N GLU A 56 -0.26 -2.48 10.74
CA GLU A 56 -0.68 -3.70 10.04
C GLU A 56 0.45 -4.45 9.33
N ARG A 57 1.58 -3.80 9.08
CA ARG A 57 2.68 -4.38 8.31
C ARG A 57 4.02 -4.28 9.03
N ASP A 58 4.84 -5.31 8.84
CA ASP A 58 6.25 -5.31 9.20
C ASP A 58 7.09 -5.01 7.97
N VAL A 59 7.97 -4.01 8.08
CA VAL A 59 8.88 -3.58 7.02
C VAL A 59 10.29 -3.99 7.39
N ASP A 60 10.88 -4.86 6.58
CA ASP A 60 12.28 -5.24 6.67
C ASP A 60 13.05 -4.57 5.52
N ILE A 61 13.76 -3.50 5.84
CA ILE A 61 14.50 -2.69 4.86
C ILE A 61 15.72 -3.44 4.34
N GLU A 62 16.38 -4.25 5.19
CA GLU A 62 17.58 -4.99 4.81
C GLU A 62 17.24 -6.09 3.80
N GLN A 63 16.18 -6.83 4.07
CA GLN A 63 15.66 -7.88 3.18
C GLN A 63 14.79 -7.33 2.05
N LYS A 64 14.46 -6.03 2.09
CA LYS A 64 13.53 -5.36 1.17
C LYS A 64 12.19 -6.10 1.07
N THR A 65 11.66 -6.50 2.24
CA THR A 65 10.38 -7.20 2.32
C THR A 65 9.39 -6.44 3.17
N ILE A 66 8.11 -6.57 2.81
CA ILE A 66 6.99 -6.04 3.57
C ILE A 66 6.03 -7.21 3.76
N ARG A 67 5.60 -7.43 4.99
CA ARG A 67 4.72 -8.55 5.34
C ARG A 67 3.54 -8.04 6.14
N ALA A 68 2.34 -8.56 5.87
CA ALA A 68 1.21 -8.34 6.75
C ALA A 68 1.43 -9.00 8.12
N LYS A 69 1.05 -8.31 9.18
CA LYS A 69 1.02 -8.82 10.55
C LYS A 69 -0.14 -9.80 10.74
N PRO A 70 0.05 -10.88 11.51
CA PRO A 70 -1.01 -11.85 11.76
C PRO A 70 -2.20 -11.21 12.49
N GLY A 71 -3.41 -11.57 12.07
CA GLY A 71 -4.67 -11.09 12.67
C GLY A 71 -5.08 -9.67 12.25
N THR A 72 -4.41 -9.06 11.27
CA THR A 72 -4.73 -7.71 10.79
C THR A 72 -5.50 -7.73 9.47
N GLU A 73 -6.12 -6.60 9.12
CA GLU A 73 -6.80 -6.44 7.84
C GLU A 73 -5.85 -6.64 6.65
N ALA A 74 -4.58 -6.22 6.78
CA ALA A 74 -3.54 -6.52 5.79
C ALA A 74 -3.38 -8.01 5.50
N GLU A 75 -3.44 -8.88 6.51
CA GLU A 75 -3.29 -10.34 6.30
C GLU A 75 -4.52 -10.91 5.58
N LEU A 76 -5.72 -10.49 5.99
CA LEU A 76 -6.96 -10.88 5.34
C LEU A 76 -6.96 -10.45 3.87
N PHE A 77 -6.51 -9.22 3.61
CA PHE A 77 -6.36 -8.68 2.28
C PHE A 77 -5.37 -9.49 1.43
N GLU A 78 -4.18 -9.76 1.95
CA GLU A 78 -3.14 -10.53 1.25
C GLU A 78 -3.59 -11.95 0.92
N LYS A 79 -4.33 -12.59 1.83
CA LYS A 79 -4.97 -13.89 1.56
C LYS A 79 -6.03 -13.78 0.47
N ALA A 80 -6.88 -12.75 0.52
CA ALA A 80 -7.95 -12.55 -0.47
C ALA A 80 -7.40 -12.36 -1.90
N ILE A 81 -6.30 -11.63 -2.07
CA ILE A 81 -5.67 -11.42 -3.39
C ILE A 81 -4.83 -12.60 -3.87
N GLN A 82 -4.48 -13.55 -3.01
CA GLN A 82 -3.75 -14.78 -3.36
C GLN A 82 -4.67 -15.94 -3.72
N LEU A 83 -5.97 -15.86 -3.40
CA LEU A 83 -6.92 -16.91 -3.79
C LEU A 83 -7.07 -16.95 -5.32
N PRO A 84 -7.04 -18.14 -5.95
CA PRO A 84 -7.42 -18.26 -7.36
C PRO A 84 -8.86 -17.75 -7.54
N PRO A 85 -9.22 -17.23 -8.74
CA PRO A 85 -10.59 -16.82 -9.00
C PRO A 85 -11.51 -17.99 -8.66
N GLN A 86 -12.44 -17.78 -7.73
CA GLN A 86 -13.46 -18.75 -7.40
C GLN A 86 -14.25 -19.05 -8.69
N THR A 87 -14.01 -20.20 -9.31
CA THR A 87 -14.84 -20.72 -10.41
C THR A 87 -16.21 -21.05 -9.82
N THR A 88 -17.14 -20.10 -9.87
CA THR A 88 -18.55 -20.35 -9.60
C THR A 88 -19.07 -21.22 -10.74
N THR A 89 -19.35 -22.49 -10.44
CA THR A 89 -20.11 -23.42 -11.29
C THR A 89 -21.58 -23.36 -10.89
#